data_AF-A0ABD0YQX9-F1
#
_entry.id   AF-A0ABD0YQX9-F1
#
_cell.length_a   1.000
_cell.length_b   1.000
_cell.length_c   1.000
_cell.angle_alpha   90.00
_cell.angle_beta   90.00
_cell.angle_gamma   90.00
#
_symmetry.space_group_name_H-M   'P 1'
#
loop_
_entity.id
_entity.type
_entity.pdbx_description
1 polymer ?
#
loop_
_entity_poly.entity_id
_entity_poly.type
_entity_poly.pdbx_seq_one_letter_code
_entity_poly.pdbx_strand_id
1 'polypeptide(L)'
;MEVEKEGTLPFLDVLVTQKENGTLGHCVSRKPTRTHRYLNAASYHYPAQKMGVVNSLVTRCLLLSDENSWKEEKKTLIAALTFNGYEQKDTSTYEEGIHRQEDAVAPHTPRDRALDSPPVRTYVKGTTGMIKRLLNYYKTSKPLSTPRILLGAF
;
A
#
# COMPACT_ATOMS: atom_id res chain seq x y z
N MET A 1 3.45 24.41 17.05
CA MET A 1 2.62 25.06 16.01
C MET A 1 3.36 24.89 14.69
N GLU A 2 2.68 24.52 13.62
CA GLU A 2 3.29 24.48 12.28
C GLU A 2 3.55 25.91 11.80
N VAL A 3 4.63 26.10 11.04
CA VAL A 3 5.11 27.43 10.65
C VAL A 3 5.25 27.47 9.15
N GLU A 4 4.58 28.42 8.52
CA GLU A 4 4.73 28.70 7.09
C GLU A 4 6.12 29.29 6.82
N LYS A 5 6.80 28.75 5.82
CA LYS A 5 8.09 29.26 5.36
C LYS A 5 8.08 29.35 3.84
N GLU A 6 8.43 30.52 3.31
CA GLU A 6 8.58 30.74 1.86
C GLU A 6 7.31 30.38 1.06
N GLY A 7 6.11 30.68 1.61
CA GLY A 7 4.84 30.35 0.97
C GLY A 7 4.50 28.86 0.99
N THR A 8 5.20 28.07 1.80
CA THR A 8 4.95 26.63 1.97
C THR A 8 4.64 26.29 3.43
N LEU A 9 3.61 25.49 3.63
CA LEU A 9 3.16 25.03 4.94
C LEU A 9 3.04 23.49 4.93
N PRO A 10 3.97 22.78 5.57
CA PRO A 10 3.85 21.33 5.75
C PRO A 10 2.87 21.01 6.88
N PHE A 11 1.71 20.44 6.53
CA PHE A 11 0.69 19.96 7.46
C PHE A 11 0.47 18.45 7.31
N LEU A 12 0.79 17.69 8.36
CA LEU A 12 0.75 16.22 8.35
C LEU A 12 1.50 15.61 7.13
N ASP A 13 0.75 14.96 6.23
CA ASP A 13 1.25 14.29 5.03
C ASP A 13 1.15 15.16 3.76
N VAL A 14 0.68 16.41 3.89
CA VAL A 14 0.44 17.35 2.79
C VAL A 14 1.31 18.58 2.94
N LEU A 15 1.95 19.00 1.85
CA LEU A 15 2.65 20.26 1.74
C LEU A 15 1.75 21.21 0.94
N VAL A 16 1.25 22.23 1.60
CA VAL A 16 0.45 23.27 0.95
C VAL A 16 1.40 24.36 0.47
N THR A 17 1.28 24.76 -0.80
CA THR A 17 2.14 25.78 -1.42
C THR A 17 1.29 26.88 -2.02
N GLN A 18 1.61 28.14 -1.78
CA GLN A 18 0.97 29.24 -2.47
C GLN A 18 1.58 29.42 -3.87
N LYS A 19 0.75 29.35 -4.91
CA LYS A 19 1.16 29.57 -6.30
C LYS A 19 1.19 31.08 -6.61
N GLU A 20 1.96 31.48 -7.62
CA GLU A 20 2.10 32.90 -8.03
C GLU A 20 0.77 33.57 -8.42
N ASN A 21 -0.19 32.79 -8.88
CA ASN A 21 -1.54 33.24 -9.22
C ASN A 21 -2.46 33.41 -7.99
N GLY A 22 -1.94 33.26 -6.77
CA GLY A 22 -2.69 33.35 -5.51
C GLY A 22 -3.52 32.12 -5.16
N THR A 23 -3.50 31.07 -6.00
CA THR A 23 -4.18 29.80 -5.70
C THR A 23 -3.31 28.91 -4.82
N LEU A 24 -3.94 28.01 -4.07
CA LEU A 24 -3.22 27.00 -3.30
C LEU A 24 -2.91 25.79 -4.19
N GLY A 25 -1.70 25.29 -4.03
CA GLY A 25 -1.32 23.96 -4.48
C GLY A 25 -1.07 23.02 -3.32
N HIS A 26 -1.08 21.73 -3.62
CA HIS A 26 -0.77 20.70 -2.64
C HIS A 26 0.03 19.55 -3.25
N CYS A 27 0.98 19.05 -2.47
CA CYS A 27 1.75 17.86 -2.79
C CYS A 27 2.07 17.05 -1.53
N VAL A 28 2.74 15.91 -1.67
CA VAL A 28 3.07 15.06 -0.52
C VAL A 28 4.19 15.68 0.31
N SER A 29 3.92 15.97 1.59
CA SER A 29 4.95 16.39 2.54
C SER A 29 5.85 15.21 2.91
N ARG A 30 7.17 15.44 2.90
CA ARG A 30 8.18 14.41 3.18
C ARG A 30 9.16 14.90 4.23
N LYS A 31 9.33 14.08 5.27
CA LYS A 31 10.39 14.32 6.26
C LYS A 31 11.75 13.94 5.66
N PRO A 32 12.84 14.66 6.02
CA PRO A 32 14.19 14.32 5.57
C PRO A 32 14.64 12.89 5.94
N THR A 33 14.05 12.32 6.99
CA THR A 33 14.33 10.97 7.48
C THR A 33 13.62 9.86 6.71
N ARG A 34 12.81 10.17 5.69
CA ARG A 34 12.06 9.16 4.92
C ARG A 34 13.01 8.35 4.02
N THR A 35 13.25 7.09 4.39
CA THR A 35 14.19 6.17 3.70
C THR A 35 13.59 5.42 2.50
N HIS A 36 12.30 5.59 2.20
CA HIS A 36 11.60 4.88 1.13
C HIS A 36 11.68 3.34 1.22
N ARG A 37 11.85 2.80 2.44
CA ARG A 37 11.91 1.36 2.68
C ARG A 37 10.52 0.81 2.94
N TYR A 38 10.05 -0.07 2.08
CA TYR A 38 8.76 -0.74 2.15
C TYR A 38 8.95 -2.26 2.19
N LEU A 39 7.84 -3.00 2.12
CA LEU A 39 7.89 -4.45 2.01
C LEU A 39 8.58 -4.84 0.71
N ASN A 40 9.66 -5.62 0.77
CA ASN A 40 10.39 -5.98 -0.44
C ASN A 40 9.58 -6.96 -1.32
N ALA A 41 9.60 -6.80 -2.64
CA ALA A 41 8.85 -7.65 -3.56
C ALA A 41 9.27 -9.13 -3.52
N ALA A 42 10.57 -9.40 -3.31
CA ALA A 42 11.15 -10.74 -3.18
C ALA A 42 10.84 -11.40 -1.83
N SER A 43 10.24 -10.66 -0.89
CA SER A 43 9.89 -11.22 0.42
C SER A 43 8.80 -12.29 0.32
N TYR A 44 8.85 -13.24 1.25
CA TYR A 44 7.90 -14.36 1.39
C TYR A 44 6.60 -13.92 2.10
N HIS A 45 6.06 -12.77 1.67
CA HIS A 45 4.76 -12.29 2.10
C HIS A 45 3.68 -12.66 1.09
N TYR A 46 2.43 -12.73 1.57
CA TYR A 46 1.29 -12.97 0.70
C TYR A 46 1.24 -11.90 -0.40
N PRO A 47 0.91 -12.27 -1.65
CA PRO A 47 0.79 -11.30 -2.74
C PRO A 47 -0.13 -10.12 -2.41
N ALA A 48 -1.24 -10.37 -1.72
CA ALA A 48 -2.17 -9.32 -1.30
C ALA A 48 -1.54 -8.27 -0.36
N GLN A 49 -0.60 -8.67 0.52
CA GLN A 49 0.11 -7.73 1.39
C GLN A 49 1.08 -6.86 0.58
N LYS A 50 1.83 -7.49 -0.34
CA LYS A 50 2.78 -6.79 -1.21
C LYS A 50 2.08 -5.80 -2.13
N MET A 51 0.92 -6.18 -2.66
CA MET A 51 0.09 -5.31 -3.51
C MET A 51 -0.63 -4.25 -2.68
N GLY A 52 -0.99 -4.54 -1.43
CA GLY A 52 -1.54 -3.55 -0.50
C GLY A 52 -0.59 -2.37 -0.28
N VAL A 53 0.71 -2.63 -0.17
CA VAL A 53 1.74 -1.58 -0.07
C VAL A 53 1.74 -0.69 -1.31
N VAL A 54 1.77 -1.29 -2.50
CA VAL A 54 1.76 -0.52 -3.77
C VAL A 54 0.48 0.31 -3.86
N ASN A 55 -0.68 -0.29 -3.57
CA ASN A 55 -1.96 0.39 -3.62
C ASN A 55 -2.00 1.58 -2.67
N SER A 56 -1.63 1.41 -1.40
CA SER A 56 -1.62 2.49 -0.43
C SER A 56 -0.73 3.66 -0.85
N LEU A 57 0.40 3.39 -1.49
CA LEU A 57 1.30 4.44 -1.96
C LEU A 57 0.76 5.17 -3.19
N VAL A 58 0.22 4.44 -4.17
CA VAL A 58 -0.41 5.03 -5.36
C VAL A 58 -1.60 5.88 -4.97
N THR A 59 -2.51 5.35 -4.12
CA THR A 59 -3.66 6.10 -3.59
C THR A 59 -3.23 7.35 -2.85
N ARG A 60 -2.19 7.27 -2.00
CA ARG A 60 -1.67 8.46 -1.29
C ARG A 60 -1.14 9.51 -2.27
N CYS A 61 -0.37 9.10 -3.27
CA CYS A 61 0.16 10.03 -4.26
C CYS A 61 -0.96 10.68 -5.08
N LEU A 62 -2.02 9.95 -5.44
CA LEU A 62 -3.14 10.50 -6.20
C LEU A 62 -3.99 11.47 -5.36
N LEU A 63 -4.30 11.10 -4.11
CA LEU A 63 -5.18 11.92 -3.25
C LEU A 63 -4.49 13.19 -2.71
N LEU A 64 -3.16 13.19 -2.60
CA LEU A 64 -2.42 14.28 -1.95
C LEU A 64 -1.63 15.15 -2.94
N SER A 65 -1.62 14.84 -4.23
CA SER A 65 -0.90 15.61 -5.24
C SER A 65 -1.86 16.30 -6.20
N ASP A 66 -1.65 17.60 -6.40
CA ASP A 66 -2.18 18.33 -7.54
C ASP A 66 -1.75 17.72 -8.88
N GLU A 67 -2.54 17.95 -9.92
CA GLU A 67 -2.25 17.57 -11.31
C GLU A 67 -0.86 18.05 -11.79
N ASN A 68 -0.42 19.24 -11.34
CA ASN A 68 0.89 19.79 -11.67
C ASN A 68 2.05 19.06 -10.96
N SER A 69 1.83 18.64 -9.70
CA SER A 69 2.84 17.96 -8.87
C SER A 69 2.87 16.44 -9.05
N TRP A 70 1.80 15.88 -9.61
CA TRP A 70 1.60 14.45 -9.82
C TRP A 70 2.74 13.80 -10.59
N LYS A 71 3.23 14.44 -11.66
CA LYS A 71 4.28 13.88 -12.51
C LYS A 71 5.59 13.64 -11.73
N GLU A 72 5.95 14.57 -10.87
CA GLU A 72 7.16 14.48 -10.04
C GLU A 72 6.98 13.47 -8.90
N GLU A 73 5.79 13.47 -8.28
CA GLU A 73 5.45 12.50 -7.23
C GLU A 73 5.47 11.07 -7.78
N LYS A 74 4.86 10.85 -8.95
CA LYS A 74 4.85 9.55 -9.65
C LYS A 74 6.26 9.06 -9.95
N LYS A 75 7.15 9.92 -10.44
CA LYS A 75 8.56 9.57 -10.68
C LYS A 75 9.23 9.12 -9.37
N THR A 76 8.99 9.86 -8.29
CA THR A 76 9.55 9.55 -6.96
C THR A 76 9.00 8.23 -6.41
N LEU A 77 7.70 7.97 -6.61
CA LEU A 77 7.03 6.73 -6.22
C LEU A 77 7.61 5.53 -6.98
N ILE A 78 7.76 5.64 -8.29
CA ILE A 78 8.34 4.57 -9.12
C ILE A 78 9.76 4.27 -8.65
N ALA A 79 10.59 5.30 -8.42
CA ALA A 79 11.94 5.11 -7.90
C ALA A 79 11.96 4.41 -6.52
N ALA A 80 11.00 4.74 -5.65
CA ALA A 80 10.87 4.09 -4.36
C ALA A 80 10.46 2.61 -4.50
N LEU A 81 9.52 2.30 -5.39
CA LEU A 81 9.04 0.94 -5.60
C LEU A 81 10.11 0.06 -6.28
N THR A 82 10.85 0.59 -7.25
CA THR A 82 11.96 -0.13 -7.88
C THR A 82 13.08 -0.41 -6.89
N PHE A 83 13.37 0.53 -5.98
CA PHE A 83 14.32 0.30 -4.87
C PHE A 83 13.89 -0.86 -3.95
N ASN A 84 12.59 -1.13 -3.82
CA ASN A 84 12.05 -2.26 -3.05
C ASN A 84 11.84 -3.53 -3.90
N GLY A 85 12.30 -3.54 -5.15
CA GLY A 85 12.27 -4.69 -6.04
C GLY A 85 10.95 -4.90 -6.81
N TYR A 86 10.06 -3.93 -6.82
CA TYR A 86 8.82 -3.98 -7.61
C TYR A 86 9.06 -3.58 -9.07
N GLU A 87 8.33 -4.18 -9.99
CA GLU A 87 8.43 -3.84 -11.42
C GLU A 87 7.47 -2.69 -11.77
N GLN A 88 7.80 -1.92 -12.81
CA GLN A 88 6.96 -0.79 -13.24
C GLN A 88 5.55 -1.23 -13.68
N LYS A 89 5.40 -2.46 -14.16
CA LYS A 89 4.09 -3.05 -14.51
C LYS A 89 3.16 -3.13 -13.30
N ASP A 90 3.71 -3.29 -12.10
CA ASP A 90 2.95 -3.30 -10.85
C ASP A 90 2.39 -1.91 -10.50
N THR A 91 2.81 -0.83 -11.19
CA THR A 91 2.27 0.52 -10.97
C THR A 91 1.21 0.89 -12.00
N SER A 92 1.41 0.54 -13.28
CA SER A 92 0.49 0.90 -14.37
C SER A 92 -0.90 0.27 -14.22
N THR A 93 -0.98 -0.96 -13.72
CA THR A 93 -2.28 -1.64 -13.47
C THR A 93 -3.15 -0.90 -12.43
N TYR A 94 -2.54 -0.08 -11.57
CA TYR A 94 -3.24 0.56 -10.46
C TYR A 94 -3.73 1.97 -10.80
N GLU A 95 -3.04 2.68 -11.70
CA GLU A 95 -3.50 3.97 -12.22
C GLU A 95 -4.89 3.83 -12.88
N GLU A 96 -5.08 2.74 -13.64
CA GLU A 96 -6.36 2.39 -14.28
C GLU A 96 -7.45 1.95 -13.28
N GLY A 97 -7.06 1.49 -12.09
CA GLY A 97 -7.97 1.02 -11.05
C GLY A 97 -8.55 2.13 -10.18
N ILE A 98 -7.82 3.22 -9.96
CA ILE A 98 -8.23 4.33 -9.09
C ILE A 98 -9.33 5.17 -9.76
N HIS A 99 -9.20 5.48 -11.05
CA HIS A 99 -10.27 6.16 -11.81
C HIS A 99 -11.60 5.42 -11.72
N ARG A 100 -11.56 4.08 -11.64
CA ARG A 100 -12.76 3.24 -11.50
C ARG A 100 -13.43 3.31 -10.12
N GLN A 101 -12.73 3.79 -9.09
CA GLN A 101 -13.29 3.98 -7.75
C GLN A 101 -13.90 5.37 -7.54
N GLU A 102 -13.40 6.41 -8.21
CA GLU A 102 -13.96 7.77 -8.12
C GLU A 102 -15.38 7.83 -8.70
N ASP A 103 -15.66 7.05 -9.75
CA ASP A 103 -17.01 6.91 -10.33
C ASP A 103 -17.97 6.06 -9.47
N ALA A 104 -17.46 5.40 -8.42
CA ALA A 104 -18.20 4.46 -7.58
C ALA A 104 -18.27 4.92 -6.11
N VAL A 105 -18.63 6.18 -5.87
CA VAL A 105 -19.00 6.66 -4.52
C VAL A 105 -20.40 6.14 -4.16
N ALA A 106 -20.49 4.85 -3.84
CA ALA A 106 -21.63 4.29 -3.12
C ALA A 106 -21.48 4.60 -1.61
N PRO A 107 -22.58 4.80 -0.86
CA PRO A 107 -22.53 5.11 0.56
C PRO A 107 -21.74 4.05 1.30
N HIS A 108 -20.81 4.48 2.17
CA HIS A 108 -20.06 3.60 3.05
C HIS A 108 -21.03 2.84 3.97
N THR A 109 -21.45 1.65 3.55
CA THR A 109 -21.92 0.64 4.48
C THR A 109 -20.69 0.15 5.24
N PRO A 110 -20.73 0.10 6.59
CA PRO A 110 -19.68 -0.55 7.35
C PRO A 110 -19.60 -1.98 6.82
N ARG A 111 -18.49 -2.32 6.15
CA ARG A 111 -18.18 -3.73 5.97
C ARG A 111 -17.88 -4.23 7.36
N ASP A 112 -18.87 -4.86 7.98
CA ASP A 112 -18.66 -5.76 9.11
C ASP A 112 -17.66 -6.82 8.63
N ARG A 113 -16.37 -6.52 8.77
CA ARG A 113 -15.35 -7.55 8.77
C ARG A 113 -15.62 -8.30 10.05
N ALA A 114 -16.45 -9.33 9.96
CA ALA A 114 -16.49 -10.39 10.94
C ALA A 114 -15.05 -10.66 11.37
N LEU A 115 -14.84 -10.70 12.69
CA LEU A 115 -13.56 -10.80 13.38
C LEU A 115 -12.89 -12.18 13.17
N ASP A 116 -13.06 -12.78 11.99
CA ASP A 116 -12.53 -14.06 11.53
C ASP A 116 -11.39 -13.81 10.52
N SER A 117 -10.50 -12.86 10.80
CA SER A 117 -9.22 -12.85 10.08
C SER A 117 -8.39 -14.01 10.63
N PRO A 118 -8.13 -15.07 9.84
CA PRO A 118 -7.32 -16.18 10.32
C PRO A 118 -5.94 -15.63 10.73
N PRO A 119 -5.32 -16.19 11.79
CA PRO A 119 -4.02 -15.74 12.27
C PRO A 119 -3.04 -15.70 11.09
N VAL A 120 -2.23 -14.64 11.05
CA VAL A 120 -1.26 -14.37 9.99
C VAL A 120 -0.36 -15.60 9.81
N ARG A 121 -0.63 -16.40 8.78
CA ARG A 121 0.23 -17.51 8.37
C ARG A 121 1.47 -16.93 7.68
N THR A 122 2.65 -17.45 7.98
CA THR A 122 3.82 -17.18 7.15
C THR A 122 3.55 -17.74 5.74
N TYR A 123 3.68 -16.90 4.72
CA TYR A 123 3.48 -17.35 3.34
C TYR A 123 4.72 -18.09 2.86
N VAL A 124 4.59 -19.38 2.62
CA VAL A 124 5.61 -20.20 1.95
C VAL A 124 5.17 -20.35 0.50
N LYS A 125 5.99 -19.85 -0.43
CA LYS A 125 5.72 -19.91 -1.86
C LYS A 125 5.56 -21.38 -2.28
N GLY A 126 4.52 -21.68 -3.06
CA GLY A 126 4.15 -23.06 -3.44
C GLY A 126 3.25 -23.75 -2.41
N THR A 127 3.69 -23.84 -1.15
CA THR A 127 2.97 -24.61 -0.11
C THR A 127 1.70 -23.94 0.38
N THR A 128 1.80 -22.66 0.79
CA THR A 128 0.66 -21.95 1.39
C THR A 128 -0.48 -21.75 0.38
N GLY A 129 -0.15 -21.59 -0.91
CA GLY A 129 -1.12 -21.50 -1.99
C GLY A 129 -1.87 -22.82 -2.18
N MET A 130 -1.16 -23.95 -2.19
CA MET A 130 -1.76 -25.28 -2.29
C MET A 130 -2.68 -25.57 -1.10
N ILE A 131 -2.21 -25.30 0.13
CA ILE A 131 -3.02 -25.48 1.35
C ILE A 131 -4.27 -24.59 1.30
N LYS A 132 -4.15 -23.33 0.86
CA LYS A 132 -5.31 -22.44 0.74
C LYS A 132 -6.34 -22.98 -0.25
N ARG A 133 -5.90 -23.48 -1.42
CA ARG A 133 -6.80 -24.10 -2.42
C ARG A 133 -7.51 -25.31 -1.83
N LEU A 134 -6.78 -26.15 -1.11
CA LEU A 134 -7.31 -27.36 -0.48
C LEU A 134 -8.35 -27.03 0.60
N LEU A 135 -8.05 -26.10 1.51
CA LEU A 135 -8.98 -25.66 2.56
C LEU A 135 -10.26 -25.04 1.97
N ASN A 136 -10.13 -24.22 0.93
CA ASN A 136 -11.27 -23.65 0.21
C ASN A 136 -12.13 -24.73 -0.45
N TYR A 137 -11.51 -25.74 -1.07
CA TYR A 137 -12.23 -26.86 -1.70
C TYR A 137 -13.10 -27.61 -0.68
N TYR A 138 -12.57 -27.87 0.51
CA TYR A 138 -13.30 -28.56 1.57
C TYR A 138 -14.20 -27.65 2.43
N LYS A 139 -14.32 -26.35 2.10
CA LYS A 139 -15.07 -25.33 2.88
C LYS A 139 -14.71 -25.31 4.38
N THR A 140 -13.49 -25.72 4.73
CA THR A 140 -13.03 -25.75 6.11
C THR A 140 -12.26 -24.46 6.40
N SER A 141 -12.88 -23.54 7.14
CA SER A 141 -12.26 -22.28 7.57
C SER A 141 -11.35 -22.41 8.80
N LYS A 142 -11.26 -23.61 9.39
CA LYS A 142 -10.59 -23.80 10.68
C LYS A 142 -9.06 -23.77 10.55
N PRO A 143 -8.35 -23.05 11.44
CA PRO A 143 -6.90 -22.97 11.39
C PRO A 143 -6.26 -24.30 11.78
N LEU A 144 -5.34 -24.79 10.93
CA LEU A 144 -4.39 -25.81 11.33
C LEU A 144 -3.35 -25.12 12.22
N SER A 145 -3.55 -25.17 13.54
CA SER A 145 -2.52 -24.83 14.52
C SER A 145 -1.26 -25.61 14.15
N THR A 146 -0.14 -24.92 13.97
CA THR A 146 1.16 -25.56 13.80
C THR A 146 1.35 -26.58 14.94
N PRO A 147 1.66 -27.85 14.66
CA PRO A 147 2.11 -28.74 15.72
C PRO A 147 3.45 -28.20 16.19
N ARG A 148 3.47 -27.78 17.45
CA ARG A 148 4.67 -27.44 18.21
C ARG A 148 5.33 -28.75 18.66
N ILE A 149 5.75 -29.60 17.72
CA ILE A 149 6.49 -30.87 17.91
C ILE A 149 7.17 -31.12 16.55
N LEU A 150 8.49 -31.15 16.33
CA LEU A 150 9.59 -31.81 17.03
C LEU A 150 10.88 -31.02 16.81
N LEU A 151 11.46 -30.44 17.87
CA LEU A 151 12.92 -30.34 18.00
C LEU A 151 13.29 -31.47 18.97
N GLY A 152 13.58 -32.64 18.42
CA GLY A 152 13.92 -33.85 19.15
C GLY A 152 14.15 -34.98 18.15
N ALA A 153 15.40 -35.42 18.04
CA ALA A 153 15.99 -36.25 16.98
C ALA A 153 16.11 -35.48 15.64
N PHE A 154 17.26 -34.94 15.25
CA PHE A 154 18.61 -35.51 15.20
C PHE A 154 19.70 -34.48 15.54
#